data_AF-A0A962WJB0-F1
#
_entry.id   AF-A0A962WJB0-F1
#
_cell.length_a   1.000
_cell.length_b   1.000
_cell.length_c   1.000
_cell.angle_alpha   90.00
_cell.angle_beta   90.00
_cell.angle_gamma   90.00
#
_symmetry.space_group_name_H-M   'P 1'
#
loop_
_entity.id
_entity.type
_entity.pdbx_description
1 polymer ?
#
loop_
_entity_poly.entity_id
_entity_poly.type
_entity_poly.pdbx_seq_one_letter_code
_entity_poly.pdbx_strand_id
1 'polypeptide(L)'
;MFLALLAAVALVAALLALLPAWRSREESADEGRADNLRRLDELEADIAAGDVDQASAALVRAELERAVLSATSATPGPQRRGNRALLGVIVVAVLAGSIPLYQHLGTPRLAEFAITHPGADVAEPRNAVELLLDEVRARTVAVPDDVEAWTVLGRTTLSLGQFDEALAAAEHAHALAPDDVGGMLLLIDALAMRDGGR
;
A
#
# COMPACT_ATOMS: atom_id res chain seq x y z
N MET A 1 12.00 -7.97 -4.55
CA MET A 1 12.36 -7.65 -3.14
C MET A 1 11.39 -6.65 -2.50
N PHE A 2 11.03 -5.54 -3.16
CA PHE A 2 10.08 -4.53 -2.62
C PHE A 2 8.70 -5.08 -2.23
N LEU A 3 8.10 -5.93 -3.06
CA LEU A 3 6.79 -6.55 -2.78
C LEU A 3 6.80 -7.46 -1.54
N ALA A 4 7.91 -8.14 -1.28
CA ALA A 4 8.04 -9.02 -0.12
C ALA A 4 8.13 -8.22 1.21
N LEU A 5 8.83 -7.08 1.19
CA LEU A 5 8.94 -6.19 2.34
C LEU A 5 7.58 -5.54 2.67
N LEU A 6 6.79 -5.20 1.65
CA LEU A 6 5.47 -4.61 1.82
C LEU A 6 4.44 -5.63 2.34
N ALA A 7 4.48 -6.87 1.84
CA ALA A 7 3.68 -7.97 2.37
C ALA A 7 4.01 -8.27 3.85
N ALA A 8 5.28 -8.20 4.23
CA ALA A 8 5.71 -8.39 5.62
C ALA A 8 5.18 -7.28 6.55
N VAL A 9 5.24 -6.01 6.12
CA VAL A 9 4.69 -4.88 6.90
C VAL A 9 3.18 -4.99 7.05
N ALA A 10 2.46 -5.36 5.99
CA ALA A 10 1.02 -5.59 6.04
C ALA A 10 0.64 -6.76 6.97
N LEU A 11 1.40 -7.85 6.94
CA LEU A 11 1.21 -8.99 7.84
C LEU A 11 1.42 -8.61 9.30
N VAL A 12 2.48 -7.83 9.61
CA VAL A 12 2.78 -7.36 10.96
C VAL A 12 1.70 -6.40 11.47
N ALA A 13 1.23 -5.47 10.61
CA ALA A 13 0.13 -4.57 10.95
C ALA A 13 -1.18 -5.33 11.21
N ALA A 14 -1.47 -6.36 10.40
CA ALA A 14 -2.61 -7.24 10.62
C ALA A 14 -2.49 -7.98 11.96
N LEU A 15 -1.31 -8.57 12.25
CA LEU A 15 -1.04 -9.25 13.52
C LEU A 15 -1.24 -8.31 14.71
N LEU A 16 -0.67 -7.11 14.66
CA LEU A 16 -0.77 -6.09 15.71
C LEU A 16 -2.20 -5.58 15.92
N ALA A 17 -3.06 -5.63 14.90
CA ALA A 17 -4.48 -5.28 15.04
C ALA A 17 -5.34 -6.44 15.55
N LEU A 18 -4.98 -7.67 15.21
CA LEU A 18 -5.66 -8.90 15.67
C LEU A 18 -5.35 -9.22 17.15
N LEU A 19 -4.12 -8.96 17.60
CA LEU A 19 -3.66 -9.17 18.98
C LEU A 19 -4.53 -8.48 20.07
N PRO A 20 -4.77 -7.15 20.03
CA PRO A 20 -5.57 -6.47 21.04
C PRO A 20 -7.05 -6.84 20.94
N ALA A 21 -7.55 -7.19 19.76
CA ALA A 21 -8.92 -7.67 19.57
C ALA A 21 -9.14 -9.03 20.24
N TRP A 22 -8.13 -9.90 20.27
CA TRP A 22 -8.19 -11.17 20.98
C TRP A 22 -8.00 -11.00 22.49
N ARG A 23 -7.05 -10.15 22.91
CA ARG A 23 -6.77 -9.90 24.33
C ARG A 23 -7.92 -9.21 25.07
N SER A 24 -8.50 -8.17 24.46
CA SER A 24 -9.64 -7.43 25.04
C SER A 24 -10.91 -8.28 25.18
N ARG A 25 -11.05 -9.31 24.33
CA ARG A 25 -12.15 -10.27 24.36
C ARG A 25 -12.04 -11.25 25.53
N GLU A 26 -10.82 -11.70 25.84
CA GLU A 26 -10.51 -12.59 26.96
C GLU A 26 -10.66 -11.82 28.29
N GLU A 27 -10.14 -10.60 28.35
CA GLU A 27 -10.18 -9.73 29.53
C GLU A 27 -11.60 -9.34 29.95
N SER A 28 -12.49 -9.04 28.98
CA SER A 28 -13.90 -8.69 29.28
C SER A 28 -14.73 -9.89 29.76
N ALA A 29 -14.41 -11.10 29.28
CA ALA A 29 -15.10 -12.33 29.69
C ALA A 29 -14.67 -12.75 31.11
N ASP A 30 -13.38 -12.61 31.40
CA ASP A 30 -12.82 -12.85 32.73
C ASP A 30 -13.33 -11.82 33.77
N GLU A 31 -13.41 -10.54 33.42
CA GLU A 31 -14.00 -9.51 34.30
C GLU A 31 -15.46 -9.82 34.67
N GLY A 32 -16.29 -10.16 33.68
CA GLY A 32 -17.70 -10.50 33.92
C GLY A 32 -17.87 -11.77 34.76
N ARG A 33 -16.96 -12.74 34.63
CA ARG A 33 -16.94 -13.94 35.48
C ARG A 33 -16.54 -13.61 36.92
N ALA A 34 -15.48 -12.82 37.09
CA ALA A 34 -14.99 -12.42 38.41
C ALA A 34 -16.04 -11.62 39.20
N ASP A 35 -16.78 -10.72 38.54
CA ASP A 35 -17.86 -9.95 39.17
C ASP A 35 -19.02 -10.85 39.62
N ASN A 36 -19.45 -11.80 38.79
CA ASN A 36 -20.53 -12.73 39.16
C ASN A 36 -20.14 -13.66 40.31
N LEU A 37 -18.88 -14.12 40.38
CA LEU A 37 -18.39 -14.93 41.50
C LEU A 37 -18.37 -14.12 42.80
N ARG A 38 -17.94 -12.85 42.74
CA ARG A 38 -17.94 -11.95 43.90
C ARG A 38 -19.35 -11.72 44.45
N ARG A 39 -20.35 -11.54 43.58
CA ARG A 39 -21.75 -11.41 43.98
C ARG A 39 -22.33 -12.69 44.60
N LEU A 40 -21.79 -13.85 44.22
CA LEU A 40 -22.19 -15.13 44.80
C LEU A 40 -21.71 -15.23 46.26
N ASP A 41 -20.47 -14.84 46.51
CA ASP A 41 -19.90 -14.79 47.87
C ASP A 41 -20.63 -13.77 48.75
N GLU A 42 -21.00 -12.62 48.19
CA GLU A 42 -21.77 -11.58 48.89
C GLU A 42 -23.17 -12.07 49.25
N LEU A 43 -23.86 -12.74 48.32
CA LEU A 43 -25.16 -13.37 48.58
C LEU A 43 -25.07 -14.48 49.65
N GLU A 44 -23.99 -15.28 49.64
CA GLU A 44 -23.77 -16.32 50.65
C GLU A 44 -23.53 -15.72 52.05
N ALA A 45 -22.85 -14.58 52.13
CA ALA A 45 -22.66 -13.83 53.37
C ALA A 45 -24.00 -13.25 53.89
N ASP A 46 -24.84 -12.72 53.01
CA ASP A 46 -26.15 -12.16 53.37
C ASP A 46 -27.14 -13.23 53.87
N ILE A 47 -27.10 -14.44 53.28
CA ILE A 47 -27.85 -15.60 53.76
C ILE A 47 -27.37 -16.02 55.15
N ALA A 48 -26.05 -16.03 55.38
CA ALA A 48 -25.48 -16.38 56.68
C ALA A 48 -25.78 -15.34 57.76
N ALA A 49 -25.92 -14.06 57.39
CA ALA A 49 -26.34 -12.98 58.27
C ALA A 49 -27.85 -13.00 58.57
N GLY A 50 -28.65 -13.71 57.77
CA GLY A 50 -30.10 -13.82 57.93
C GLY A 50 -30.89 -12.62 57.39
N ASP A 51 -30.25 -11.73 56.62
CA ASP A 51 -30.88 -10.54 56.03
C ASP A 51 -31.73 -10.86 54.80
N VAL A 52 -31.61 -12.05 54.24
CA VAL A 52 -32.28 -12.47 53.00
C VAL A 52 -33.10 -13.74 53.21
N ASP A 53 -34.34 -13.71 52.71
CA ASP A 53 -35.23 -14.86 52.69
C ASP A 53 -34.69 -16.01 51.81
N GLN A 54 -34.70 -17.23 52.34
CA GLN A 54 -34.03 -18.39 51.75
C GLN A 54 -34.63 -18.82 50.41
N ALA A 55 -35.93 -18.60 50.20
CA ALA A 55 -36.61 -18.90 48.94
C ALA A 55 -36.23 -17.89 47.85
N SER A 56 -36.09 -16.62 48.23
CA SER A 56 -35.64 -15.55 47.34
C SER A 56 -34.16 -15.70 46.96
N ALA A 57 -33.31 -16.09 47.92
CA ALA A 57 -31.89 -16.34 47.69
C ALA A 57 -31.61 -17.50 46.72
N ALA A 58 -32.41 -18.57 46.78
CA ALA A 58 -32.26 -19.73 45.89
C ALA A 58 -32.47 -19.37 44.41
N LEU A 59 -33.40 -18.45 44.12
CA LEU A 59 -33.66 -17.97 42.76
C LEU A 59 -32.49 -17.14 42.23
N VAL A 60 -31.97 -16.21 43.03
CA VAL A 60 -30.85 -15.33 42.64
C VAL A 60 -29.56 -16.14 42.44
N ARG A 61 -29.31 -17.13 43.32
CA ARG A 61 -28.17 -18.05 43.20
C ARG A 61 -28.19 -18.83 41.89
N ALA A 62 -29.33 -19.40 41.53
CA ALA A 62 -29.49 -20.17 40.29
C ALA A 62 -29.26 -19.30 39.04
N GLU A 63 -29.63 -18.02 39.07
CA GLU A 63 -29.41 -17.08 37.99
C GLU A 63 -27.93 -16.71 37.84
N LEU A 64 -27.23 -16.44 38.95
CA LEU A 64 -25.79 -16.13 38.95
C LEU A 64 -24.94 -17.34 38.53
N GLU A 65 -25.25 -18.55 38.99
CA GLU A 65 -24.56 -19.78 38.57
C GLU A 65 -24.73 -20.02 37.07
N ARG A 66 -25.94 -19.79 36.54
CA ARG A 66 -26.21 -19.85 35.11
C ARG A 66 -25.45 -18.77 34.34
N ALA A 67 -25.31 -17.57 34.90
CA ALA A 67 -24.50 -16.51 34.31
C ALA A 67 -23.02 -16.91 34.20
N VAL A 68 -22.43 -17.51 35.25
CA VAL A 68 -21.03 -18.01 35.24
C VAL A 68 -20.83 -19.15 34.24
N LEU A 69 -21.78 -20.09 34.17
CA LEU A 69 -21.74 -21.21 33.20
C LEU A 69 -21.94 -20.72 31.76
N SER A 70 -22.83 -19.76 31.55
CA SER A 70 -23.05 -19.16 30.24
C SER A 70 -21.85 -18.33 29.80
N ALA A 71 -21.13 -17.65 30.69
CA ALA A 71 -19.87 -16.97 30.35
C ALA A 71 -18.78 -17.95 29.85
N THR A 72 -18.82 -19.21 30.32
CA THR A 72 -17.95 -20.29 29.83
C THR A 72 -18.37 -20.82 28.45
N SER A 73 -19.66 -20.69 28.11
CA SER A 73 -20.28 -21.25 26.90
C SER A 73 -20.65 -20.19 25.84
N ALA A 74 -20.56 -18.91 26.20
CA ALA A 74 -21.01 -17.81 25.39
C ALA A 74 -19.99 -17.56 24.28
N THR A 75 -20.38 -17.88 23.05
CA THR A 75 -19.88 -17.16 21.88
C THR A 75 -20.53 -15.78 21.93
N PRO A 76 -19.82 -14.69 22.27
CA PRO A 76 -20.47 -13.40 22.47
C PRO A 76 -20.89 -12.83 21.11
N GLY A 77 -22.12 -12.31 21.04
CA GLY A 77 -22.64 -11.60 19.87
C GLY A 77 -21.85 -10.31 19.59
N PRO A 78 -21.83 -9.83 18.34
CA PRO A 78 -20.97 -8.74 17.92
C PRO A 78 -21.40 -7.42 18.58
N GLN A 79 -20.68 -7.00 19.62
CA GLN A 79 -20.76 -5.63 20.11
C GLN A 79 -20.09 -4.71 19.08
N ARG A 80 -20.86 -3.76 18.54
CA ARG A 80 -20.40 -2.73 17.60
C ARG A 80 -19.46 -1.70 18.29
N ARG A 81 -18.30 -2.14 18.77
CA ARG A 81 -17.18 -1.21 19.04
C ARG A 81 -16.55 -0.90 17.69
N GLY A 82 -16.76 0.31 17.18
CA GLY A 82 -16.14 0.77 15.94
C GLY A 82 -14.63 0.56 16.01
N ASN A 83 -14.12 -0.38 15.22
CA ASN A 83 -12.77 -0.92 15.37
C ASN A 83 -11.74 0.11 14.89
N ARG A 84 -11.38 1.07 15.74
CA ARG A 84 -10.38 2.11 15.44
C ARG A 84 -9.02 1.53 15.03
N ALA A 85 -8.71 0.30 15.47
CA ALA A 85 -7.54 -0.44 15.02
C ALA A 85 -7.64 -0.79 13.52
N LEU A 86 -8.82 -1.23 13.04
CA LEU A 86 -9.05 -1.47 11.61
C LEU A 86 -8.91 -0.18 10.79
N LEU A 87 -9.42 0.93 11.29
CA LEU A 87 -9.23 2.25 10.65
C LEU A 87 -7.74 2.61 10.55
N GLY A 88 -6.98 2.42 11.64
CA GLY A 88 -5.54 2.64 11.66
C GLY A 88 -4.79 1.78 10.65
N VAL A 89 -5.13 0.49 10.54
CA VAL A 89 -4.54 -0.42 9.54
C VAL A 89 -4.85 0.04 8.12
N ILE A 90 -6.09 0.45 7.83
CA ILE A 90 -6.47 0.93 6.50
C ILE A 90 -5.67 2.19 6.14
N VAL A 91 -5.53 3.15 7.06
CA VAL A 91 -4.76 4.38 6.81
C VAL A 91 -3.30 4.06 6.52
N VAL A 92 -2.67 3.21 7.33
CA VAL A 92 -1.27 2.80 7.11
C VAL A 92 -1.11 2.04 5.79
N ALA A 93 -2.05 1.15 5.46
CA ALA A 93 -2.02 0.40 4.21
C ALA A 93 -2.18 1.31 2.99
N VAL A 94 -3.06 2.32 3.05
CA VAL A 94 -3.26 3.30 1.98
C VAL A 94 -1.99 4.13 1.78
N LEU A 95 -1.40 4.66 2.85
CA LEU A 95 -0.18 5.47 2.76
C LEU A 95 1.01 4.64 2.25
N ALA A 96 1.22 3.44 2.80
CA ALA A 96 2.30 2.56 2.39
C ALA A 96 2.13 2.03 0.95
N GLY A 97 0.89 1.81 0.52
CA GLY A 97 0.56 1.38 -0.84
C GLY A 97 0.61 2.52 -1.87
N SER A 98 0.37 3.77 -1.46
CA SER A 98 0.27 4.91 -2.37
C SER A 98 1.57 5.20 -3.12
N ILE A 99 2.71 5.21 -2.43
CA ILE A 99 4.02 5.49 -3.04
C ILE A 99 4.37 4.49 -4.17
N PRO A 100 4.39 3.17 -3.93
CA PRO A 100 4.72 2.21 -4.97
C PRO A 100 3.66 2.19 -6.09
N LEU A 101 2.39 2.42 -5.77
CA LEU A 101 1.35 2.53 -6.78
C LEU A 101 1.62 3.72 -7.71
N TYR A 102 2.04 4.87 -7.17
CA TYR A 102 2.44 6.02 -7.97
C TYR A 102 3.72 5.76 -8.78
N GLN A 103 4.69 5.02 -8.24
CA GLN A 103 5.88 4.65 -9.03
C GLN A 103 5.56 3.70 -10.19
N HIS A 104 4.49 2.91 -10.08
CA HIS A 104 4.13 1.93 -11.11
C HIS A 104 3.13 2.46 -12.14
N LEU A 105 2.17 3.29 -11.72
CA LEU A 105 1.14 3.87 -12.60
C LEU A 105 1.41 5.33 -12.98
N GLY A 106 2.22 6.05 -12.21
CA GLY A 106 2.48 7.48 -12.39
C GLY A 106 3.73 7.78 -13.20
N THR A 107 3.97 9.07 -13.42
CA THR A 107 5.09 9.61 -14.19
C THR A 107 6.01 10.43 -13.28
N PRO A 108 6.87 9.79 -12.46
CA PRO A 108 7.71 10.49 -11.49
C PRO A 108 8.62 11.55 -12.13
N ARG A 109 9.13 11.29 -13.35
CA ARG A 109 9.93 12.26 -14.12
C ARG A 109 9.18 13.55 -14.45
N LEU A 110 7.86 13.47 -14.73
CA LEU A 110 7.08 14.66 -15.05
C LEU A 110 6.88 15.55 -13.81
N ALA A 111 6.71 14.93 -12.63
CA ALA A 111 6.63 15.67 -11.38
C ALA A 111 7.95 16.39 -11.06
N GLU A 112 9.09 15.72 -11.24
CA GLU A 112 10.42 16.33 -11.07
C GLU A 112 10.66 17.48 -12.06
N PHE A 113 10.27 17.31 -13.33
CA PHE A 113 10.33 18.35 -14.33
C PHE A 113 9.48 19.58 -13.96
N ALA A 114 8.24 19.37 -13.49
CA ALA A 114 7.36 20.46 -13.08
C ALA A 114 7.89 21.25 -11.87
N ILE A 115 8.62 20.59 -10.96
CA ILE A 115 9.25 21.25 -9.81
C ILE A 115 10.42 22.12 -10.24
N THR A 116 11.21 21.64 -11.22
CA THR A 116 12.40 22.35 -11.73
C THR A 116 12.08 23.42 -12.76
N HIS A 117 10.92 23.33 -13.43
CA HIS A 117 10.44 24.27 -14.43
C HIS A 117 9.08 24.88 -14.03
N PRO A 118 9.07 25.82 -13.07
CA PRO A 118 7.84 26.50 -12.66
C PRO A 118 7.21 27.24 -13.85
N GLY A 119 5.93 26.97 -14.12
CA GLY A 119 5.19 27.60 -15.23
C GLY A 119 5.24 26.83 -16.55
N ALA A 120 5.91 25.68 -16.61
CA ALA A 120 5.77 24.75 -17.73
C ALA A 120 4.33 24.21 -17.80
N ASP A 121 3.72 24.25 -18.99
CA ASP A 121 2.40 23.67 -19.22
C ASP A 121 2.50 22.15 -19.38
N VAL A 122 2.53 21.47 -18.24
CA VAL A 122 2.59 20.00 -18.15
C VAL A 122 1.21 19.36 -17.97
N ALA A 123 0.15 20.17 -17.96
CA ALA A 123 -1.22 19.68 -17.80
C ALA A 123 -1.70 18.98 -19.08
N GLU A 124 -1.30 19.49 -20.24
CA GLU A 124 -1.56 18.88 -21.53
C GLU A 124 -0.54 17.77 -21.84
N PRO A 125 -0.99 16.51 -22.09
CA PRO A 125 -0.09 15.39 -22.33
C PRO A 125 0.87 15.61 -23.50
N ARG A 126 0.43 16.30 -24.54
CA ARG A 126 1.25 16.60 -25.72
C ARG A 126 2.42 17.52 -25.38
N ASN A 127 2.13 18.61 -24.67
CA ASN A 127 3.13 19.59 -24.25
C ASN A 127 4.13 18.96 -23.28
N ALA A 128 3.65 18.12 -22.35
CA ALA A 128 4.49 17.36 -21.44
C ALA A 128 5.48 16.43 -22.17
N VAL A 129 5.03 15.72 -23.21
CA VAL A 129 5.90 14.85 -24.02
C VAL A 129 6.94 15.65 -24.78
N GLU A 130 6.55 16.77 -25.40
CA GLU A 130 7.48 17.65 -26.14
C GLU A 130 8.56 18.23 -25.21
N LEU A 131 8.16 18.74 -24.03
CA LEU A 131 9.09 19.29 -23.03
C LEU A 131 10.10 18.24 -22.53
N LEU A 132 9.64 17.04 -22.19
CA LEU A 132 10.52 15.96 -21.75
C LEU A 132 11.46 15.49 -22.86
N LEU A 133 11.01 15.52 -24.12
CA LEU A 133 11.84 15.19 -25.26
C LEU A 133 12.94 16.23 -25.48
N ASP A 134 12.60 17.51 -25.34
CA ASP A 134 13.57 18.61 -25.43
C ASP A 134 14.64 18.53 -24.34
N GLU A 135 14.26 18.13 -23.12
CA GLU A 135 15.23 17.89 -22.04
C GLU A 135 16.21 16.76 -22.40
N VAL A 136 15.72 15.68 -23.01
CA VAL A 136 16.58 14.58 -23.47
C VAL A 136 17.51 15.04 -24.59
N ARG A 137 17.03 15.85 -25.55
CA ARG A 137 17.87 16.46 -26.59
C ARG A 137 18.94 17.38 -26.00
N ALA A 138 18.58 18.20 -25.01
CA ALA A 138 19.54 19.06 -24.34
C ALA A 138 20.64 18.22 -23.65
N ARG A 139 20.25 17.09 -23.03
CA ARG A 139 21.20 16.17 -22.40
C ARG A 139 22.14 15.52 -23.41
N THR A 140 21.67 15.08 -24.58
CA THR A 140 22.55 14.50 -25.61
C THR A 140 23.55 15.51 -26.18
N VAL A 141 23.19 16.80 -26.22
CA VAL A 141 24.12 17.88 -26.59
C VAL A 141 25.11 18.18 -25.47
N ALA A 142 24.65 18.24 -24.23
CA ALA A 142 25.48 18.55 -23.07
C ALA A 142 26.48 17.43 -22.75
N VAL A 143 26.08 16.17 -22.95
CA VAL A 143 26.89 14.98 -22.72
C VAL A 143 26.83 14.09 -23.98
N PRO A 144 27.67 14.36 -24.99
CA PRO A 144 27.63 13.66 -26.28
C PRO A 144 27.94 12.16 -26.19
N ASP A 145 28.65 11.71 -25.15
CA ASP A 145 29.03 10.31 -24.97
C ASP A 145 28.02 9.53 -24.10
N ASP A 146 26.86 10.11 -23.78
CA ASP A 146 25.82 9.48 -22.96
C ASP A 146 24.96 8.51 -23.81
N VAL A 147 25.41 7.26 -23.87
CA VAL A 147 24.72 6.15 -24.57
C VAL A 147 23.26 6.04 -24.15
N GLU A 148 22.96 6.22 -22.86
CA GLU A 148 21.59 6.11 -22.34
C GLU A 148 20.71 7.24 -22.88
N ALA A 149 21.20 8.49 -22.86
CA ALA A 149 20.48 9.63 -23.39
C ALA A 149 20.15 9.48 -24.88
N TRP A 150 21.12 9.03 -25.69
CA TRP A 150 20.90 8.75 -27.12
C TRP A 150 19.92 7.60 -27.36
N THR A 151 19.99 6.54 -26.55
CA THR A 151 19.06 5.40 -26.63
C THR A 151 17.63 5.81 -26.27
N VAL A 152 17.47 6.62 -25.23
CA VAL A 152 16.16 7.17 -24.83
C VAL A 152 15.62 8.07 -25.92
N LEU A 153 16.45 8.98 -26.46
CA LEU A 153 16.06 9.86 -27.56
C LEU A 153 15.54 9.04 -28.74
N GLY A 154 16.33 8.06 -29.21
CA GLY A 154 15.97 7.22 -30.35
C GLY A 154 14.69 6.42 -30.14
N ARG A 155 14.50 5.79 -28.98
CA ARG A 155 13.25 5.04 -28.69
C ARG A 155 12.03 5.94 -28.64
N THR A 156 12.16 7.10 -28.00
CA THR A 156 11.05 8.05 -27.86
C THR A 156 10.67 8.64 -29.21
N THR A 157 11.62 9.12 -30.00
CA THR A 157 11.34 9.67 -31.33
C THR A 157 10.80 8.61 -32.29
N LEU A 158 11.25 7.35 -32.20
CA LEU A 158 10.67 6.23 -32.96
C LEU A 158 9.21 6.01 -32.60
N SER A 159 8.87 6.01 -31.31
CA SER A 159 7.47 5.86 -30.85
C SER A 159 6.56 7.02 -31.27
N LEU A 160 7.13 8.21 -31.48
CA LEU A 160 6.43 9.40 -31.95
C LEU A 160 6.35 9.49 -33.49
N GLY A 161 6.92 8.52 -34.22
CA GLY A 161 6.96 8.50 -35.68
C GLY A 161 7.98 9.45 -36.31
N GLN A 162 8.91 9.99 -35.52
CA GLN A 162 9.99 10.87 -35.97
C GLN A 162 11.19 10.03 -36.42
N PHE A 163 11.01 9.27 -37.51
CA PHE A 163 11.94 8.20 -37.91
C PHE A 163 13.35 8.70 -38.28
N ASP A 164 13.48 9.89 -38.88
CA ASP A 164 14.79 10.45 -39.24
C ASP A 164 15.63 10.78 -37.98
N GLU A 165 15.00 11.39 -36.97
CA GLU A 165 15.67 11.70 -35.70
C GLU A 165 15.96 10.44 -34.89
N ALA A 166 15.03 9.48 -34.91
CA ALA A 166 15.22 8.18 -34.29
C ALA A 166 16.44 7.45 -34.83
N LEU A 167 16.61 7.46 -36.16
CA LEU A 167 17.76 6.84 -36.80
C LEU A 167 19.07 7.53 -36.40
N ALA A 168 19.13 8.85 -36.47
CA ALA A 168 20.34 9.60 -36.11
C ALA A 168 20.76 9.34 -34.65
N ALA A 169 19.79 9.32 -33.72
CA ALA A 169 20.06 9.02 -32.32
C ALA A 169 20.51 7.57 -32.11
N ALA A 170 19.91 6.61 -32.81
CA ALA A 170 20.29 5.21 -32.75
C ALA A 170 21.69 4.95 -33.32
N GLU A 171 22.06 5.61 -34.43
CA GLU A 171 23.40 5.55 -35.01
C GLU A 171 24.45 6.08 -34.03
N HIS A 172 24.19 7.20 -33.36
CA HIS A 172 25.08 7.71 -32.32
C HIS A 172 25.20 6.77 -31.11
N ALA A 173 24.08 6.25 -30.60
CA ALA A 173 24.10 5.29 -29.50
C ALA A 173 24.92 4.04 -29.85
N HIS A 174 24.74 3.49 -31.06
CA HIS A 174 25.48 2.33 -31.55
C HIS A 174 26.97 2.64 -31.77
N ALA A 175 27.31 3.83 -32.27
CA ALA A 175 28.70 4.24 -32.42
C ALA A 175 29.45 4.31 -31.08
N LEU A 176 28.78 4.74 -30.01
CA LEU A 176 29.34 4.81 -28.66
C LEU A 176 29.41 3.43 -27.98
N ALA A 177 28.43 2.55 -28.23
CA ALA A 177 28.38 1.19 -27.68
C ALA A 177 28.05 0.15 -28.77
N PRO A 178 29.04 -0.23 -29.60
CA PRO A 178 28.80 -1.13 -30.74
C PRO A 178 28.34 -2.53 -30.34
N ASP A 179 28.78 -3.01 -29.18
CA ASP A 179 28.45 -4.34 -28.67
C ASP A 179 27.13 -4.39 -27.89
N ASP A 180 26.44 -3.25 -27.72
CA ASP A 180 25.14 -3.22 -27.06
C ASP A 180 24.04 -3.74 -27.99
N VAL A 181 23.49 -4.90 -27.62
CA VAL A 181 22.35 -5.53 -28.32
C VAL A 181 21.13 -4.60 -28.33
N GLY A 182 20.93 -3.83 -27.25
CA GLY A 182 19.81 -2.89 -27.16
C GLY A 182 19.90 -1.78 -28.22
N GLY A 183 21.08 -1.18 -28.38
CA GLY A 183 21.38 -0.17 -29.41
C GLY A 183 21.31 -0.73 -30.83
N MET A 184 21.81 -1.95 -31.07
CA MET A 184 21.68 -2.60 -32.38
C MET A 184 20.22 -2.82 -32.79
N LEU A 185 19.38 -3.33 -31.89
CA LEU A 185 17.96 -3.53 -32.17
C LEU A 185 17.26 -2.20 -32.45
N LEU A 186 17.56 -1.17 -31.67
CA LEU A 186 17.01 0.18 -31.90
C LEU A 186 17.38 0.72 -33.28
N LEU A 187 18.63 0.54 -33.71
CA LEU A 187 19.08 0.96 -35.04
C LEU A 187 18.35 0.21 -36.16
N ILE A 188 18.18 -1.11 -36.01
CA ILE A 188 17.45 -1.94 -36.97
C ILE A 188 15.99 -1.48 -37.06
N ASP A 189 15.32 -1.26 -35.92
CA ASP A 189 13.93 -0.79 -35.88
C ASP A 189 13.79 0.59 -36.53
N ALA A 190 14.72 1.51 -36.26
CA ALA A 190 14.71 2.85 -36.84
C ALA A 190 14.90 2.82 -38.37
N LEU A 191 15.84 2.01 -38.87
CA LEU A 191 16.04 1.81 -40.31
C LEU A 191 14.80 1.20 -40.97
N ALA A 192 14.25 0.15 -40.37
CA ALA A 192 13.06 -0.53 -40.89
C ALA A 192 11.85 0.40 -40.99
N MET A 193 11.63 1.26 -39.98
CA MET A 193 10.50 2.19 -39.98
C MET A 193 10.70 3.36 -40.95
N ARG A 194 11.92 3.90 -41.07
CA ARG A 194 12.22 4.97 -42.04
C ARG A 194 12.05 4.50 -43.48
N ASP A 195 12.50 3.27 -43.76
CA ASP A 195 12.54 2.72 -45.13
C ASP A 195 11.24 1.97 -45.50
N GLY A 196 10.52 1.39 -44.52
CA GLY A 196 9.25 0.66 -44.69
C GLY A 196 7.99 1.53 -44.66
N GLY A 197 8.12 2.85 -44.45
CA GLY A 197 7.05 3.84 -44.56
C GLY A 197 6.81 4.36 -46.00
N ARG A 198 7.41 3.73 -47.02
CA ARG A 198 7.23 4.04 -48.45
C ARG A 198 6.62 2.89 -49.22
#